data_AF-A0A151JC08-F1
#
_entry.id   AF-A0A151JC08-F1
#
_cell.length_a   1.000
_cell.length_b   1.000
_cell.length_c   1.000
_cell.angle_alpha   90.00
_cell.angle_beta   90.00
_cell.angle_gamma   90.00
#
_symmetry.space_group_name_H-M   'P 1'
#
loop_
_entity.id
_entity.type
_entity.pdbx_description
1 polymer ?
#
loop_
_entity_poly.entity_id
_entity_poly.type
_entity_poly.pdbx_seq_one_letter_code
_entity_poly.pdbx_strand_id
1 'polypeptide(L)'
;RTDLSDIDKLHYLKSALTGEAANKTRILEIDGIHYTKAWELLERSYEVKRILISRHLSMITNMTLLERETSSALSKLADDTQQHVASLKALGVSVGPEMLVHMLESKLPRITLEKWELTLERDEFPKLDDMYEFLYKTAVCASKRERSKVTEIERDKGEPSAKRKCCATNRAFILNASRNCLACKIKRHPLYLCDKFKRLSVPKRIEFVKGAKVCYNCLRSHRDTPCKFSNCTICQKRHNTLLHLENYATASKTSATKPSMTKPEAAQTE
;
A
#
# COMPACT_ATOMS: atom_id res chain seq x y z
N ARG A 1 -43.15 -8.79 26.55
CA ARG A 1 -44.28 -7.85 26.75
C ARG A 1 -45.28 -8.50 27.69
N THR A 2 -45.54 -7.89 28.84
CA THR A 2 -46.47 -8.37 29.89
C THR A 2 -47.88 -7.80 29.75
N ASP A 3 -48.03 -6.87 28.81
CA ASP A 3 -49.20 -6.09 28.41
C ASP A 3 -50.15 -6.82 27.43
N LEU A 4 -49.79 -8.02 26.95
CA LEU A 4 -50.57 -8.82 26.01
C LEU A 4 -50.96 -10.16 26.64
N SER A 5 -52.17 -10.65 26.35
CA SER A 5 -52.57 -12.01 26.73
C SER A 5 -51.81 -13.05 25.90
N ASP A 6 -51.72 -14.29 26.38
CA ASP A 6 -51.06 -15.36 25.62
C ASP A 6 -51.83 -15.73 24.34
N ILE A 7 -53.14 -15.48 24.31
CA ILE A 7 -53.98 -15.59 23.12
C ILE A 7 -53.54 -14.57 22.06
N ASP A 8 -53.38 -13.30 22.46
CA ASP A 8 -52.91 -12.23 21.57
C ASP A 8 -51.49 -12.52 21.06
N LYS A 9 -50.58 -12.94 21.96
CA LYS A 9 -49.21 -13.33 21.59
C LYS A 9 -49.19 -14.46 20.57
N LEU A 10 -50.05 -15.48 20.73
CA LEU A 10 -50.16 -16.59 19.78
C LEU A 10 -50.75 -16.14 18.44
N HIS A 11 -51.73 -15.24 18.44
CA HIS A 11 -52.28 -14.64 17.22
C HIS A 11 -51.20 -13.84 16.46
N TYR A 12 -50.48 -12.96 17.16
CA TYR A 12 -49.35 -12.22 16.58
C TYR A 12 -48.25 -13.15 16.07
N LEU A 13 -47.86 -14.17 16.85
CA LEU A 13 -46.87 -15.17 16.45
C LEU A 13 -47.27 -15.86 15.14
N LYS A 14 -48.50 -16.40 15.06
CA LYS A 14 -49.00 -17.02 13.83
C LYS A 14 -49.05 -16.07 12.64
N SER A 15 -49.37 -14.78 12.85
CA SER A 15 -49.39 -13.78 11.78
C SER A 15 -48.00 -13.39 11.27
N ALA A 16 -46.96 -13.54 12.10
CA ALA A 16 -45.57 -13.21 11.76
C ALA A 16 -44.80 -14.40 11.15
N LEU A 17 -45.22 -15.63 11.45
CA LEU A 17 -44.61 -16.84 10.88
C LEU A 17 -45.00 -17.01 9.42
N THR A 18 -44.04 -17.46 8.61
CA THR A 18 -44.24 -17.77 7.19
C THR A 18 -43.64 -19.13 6.84
N GLY A 19 -44.05 -19.70 5.69
CA GLY A 19 -43.50 -20.94 5.15
C GLY A 19 -43.57 -22.13 6.11
N GLU A 20 -42.45 -22.84 6.26
CA GLU A 20 -42.37 -24.06 7.08
C GLU A 20 -42.64 -23.79 8.57
N ALA A 21 -42.22 -22.63 9.10
CA ALA A 21 -42.39 -22.28 10.50
C ALA A 21 -43.87 -22.07 10.85
N ALA A 22 -44.64 -21.43 9.95
CA ALA A 22 -46.09 -21.32 10.07
C ALA A 22 -46.75 -22.70 10.06
N ASN A 23 -46.35 -23.59 9.14
CA ASN A 23 -46.89 -24.94 9.03
C ASN A 23 -46.72 -25.76 10.32
N LYS A 24 -45.57 -25.66 11.01
CA LYS A 24 -45.34 -26.36 12.30
C LYS A 24 -46.31 -25.89 13.39
N THR A 25 -46.64 -24.59 13.45
CA THR A 25 -47.59 -24.04 14.43
C THR A 25 -49.07 -24.13 14.02
N ARG A 26 -49.38 -24.55 12.78
CA ARG A 26 -50.74 -24.55 12.22
C ARG A 26 -51.71 -25.46 12.98
N ILE A 27 -51.21 -26.56 13.54
CA ILE A 27 -52.00 -27.59 14.24
C ILE A 27 -52.43 -27.13 15.64
N LEU A 28 -51.73 -26.15 16.24
CA LEU A 28 -52.05 -25.64 17.57
C LEU A 28 -53.24 -24.69 17.48
N GLU A 29 -54.32 -24.93 18.22
CA GLU A 29 -55.47 -24.03 18.26
C GLU A 29 -55.12 -22.70 18.96
N ILE A 30 -55.83 -21.61 18.62
CA ILE A 30 -55.57 -20.29 19.22
C ILE A 30 -56.20 -20.25 20.62
N ASP A 31 -55.44 -20.73 21.60
CA ASP A 31 -55.77 -20.72 23.02
C ASP A 31 -54.52 -20.35 23.84
N GLY A 32 -54.69 -19.72 25.00
CA GLY A 32 -53.59 -19.16 25.79
C GLY A 32 -52.55 -20.20 26.22
N ILE A 33 -53.01 -21.44 26.46
CA ILE A 33 -52.16 -22.59 26.84
C ILE A 33 -51.24 -23.02 25.69
N HIS A 34 -51.55 -22.65 24.45
CA HIS A 34 -50.78 -23.06 23.26
C HIS A 34 -49.67 -22.08 22.88
N TYR A 35 -49.58 -20.88 23.47
CA TYR A 35 -48.49 -19.94 23.16
C TYR A 35 -47.11 -20.49 23.55
N THR A 36 -46.97 -20.97 24.78
CA THR A 36 -45.71 -21.55 25.28
C THR A 36 -45.32 -22.79 24.46
N LYS A 37 -46.26 -23.70 24.20
CA LYS A 37 -46.01 -24.89 23.37
C LYS A 37 -45.65 -24.54 21.92
N ALA A 38 -46.25 -23.50 21.33
CA ALA A 38 -45.89 -23.00 20.00
C ALA A 38 -44.46 -22.45 20.00
N TRP A 39 -44.10 -21.69 21.02
CA TRP A 39 -42.77 -21.11 21.19
C TRP A 39 -41.70 -22.19 21.39
N GLU A 40 -41.90 -23.12 22.33
CA GLU A 40 -41.03 -24.29 22.55
C GLU A 40 -40.86 -25.14 21.28
N LEU A 41 -41.91 -25.33 20.49
CA LEU A 41 -41.84 -26.07 19.23
C LEU A 41 -40.97 -25.35 18.20
N LEU A 42 -41.02 -24.01 18.15
CA LEU A 42 -40.18 -23.19 17.27
C LEU A 42 -38.72 -23.17 17.74
N GLU A 43 -38.47 -22.94 19.02
CA GLU A 43 -37.12 -23.02 19.61
C GLU A 43 -36.51 -24.40 19.35
N ARG A 44 -37.24 -25.48 19.61
CA ARG A 44 -36.78 -26.86 19.34
C ARG A 44 -36.52 -27.13 17.85
N SER A 45 -37.24 -26.46 16.95
CA SER A 45 -37.10 -26.65 15.49
C SER A 45 -35.99 -25.80 14.87
N TYR A 46 -35.75 -24.60 15.40
CA TYR A 46 -34.91 -23.58 14.77
C TYR A 46 -33.72 -23.11 15.63
N GLU A 47 -33.82 -23.14 16.97
CA GLU A 47 -32.73 -22.80 17.89
C GLU A 47 -31.87 -24.03 18.25
N VAL A 48 -31.41 -24.75 17.23
CA VAL A 48 -30.51 -25.89 17.43
C VAL A 48 -29.11 -25.38 17.79
N LYS A 49 -28.89 -25.03 19.06
CA LYS A 49 -27.66 -24.40 19.59
C LYS A 49 -26.37 -25.04 19.08
N ARG A 50 -26.30 -26.39 19.02
CA ARG A 50 -25.16 -27.13 18.46
C ARG A 50 -24.79 -26.70 17.04
N ILE A 51 -25.80 -26.51 16.18
CA ILE A 51 -25.61 -26.08 14.78
C ILE A 51 -25.20 -24.60 14.72
N LEU A 52 -25.84 -23.74 15.53
CA LEU A 52 -25.51 -22.31 15.60
C LEU A 52 -24.06 -22.08 16.07
N ILE A 53 -23.66 -22.73 17.17
CA ILE A 53 -22.30 -22.72 17.69
C ILE A 53 -21.31 -23.23 16.63
N SER A 54 -21.57 -24.41 16.04
CA SER A 54 -20.71 -24.98 15.00
C SER A 54 -20.60 -24.07 13.77
N ARG A 55 -21.66 -23.35 13.41
CA ARG A 55 -21.66 -22.38 12.30
C ARG A 55 -20.78 -21.19 12.62
N HIS A 56 -20.95 -20.54 13.77
CA HIS A 56 -20.11 -19.39 14.15
C HIS A 56 -18.64 -19.78 14.32
N LEU A 57 -18.35 -20.92 14.94
CA LEU A 57 -16.99 -21.46 15.02
C LEU A 57 -16.41 -21.74 13.63
N SER A 58 -17.18 -22.31 12.69
CA SER A 58 -16.73 -22.54 11.31
C SER A 58 -16.50 -21.23 10.53
N MET A 59 -17.26 -20.18 10.79
CA MET A 59 -17.05 -18.88 10.14
C MET A 59 -15.78 -18.20 10.65
N ILE A 60 -15.52 -18.20 11.96
CA ILE A 60 -14.25 -17.73 12.55
C ILE A 60 -13.10 -18.62 12.02
N THR A 61 -13.27 -19.94 12.17
CA THR A 61 -12.69 -21.06 11.43
C THR A 61 -12.00 -20.68 10.11
N ASN A 62 -12.88 -20.42 9.14
CA ASN A 62 -12.58 -20.39 7.71
C ASN A 62 -12.65 -18.97 7.14
N MET A 63 -12.40 -17.94 7.97
CA MET A 63 -12.23 -16.57 7.48
C MET A 63 -11.21 -16.53 6.34
N THR A 64 -11.51 -15.77 5.30
CA THR A 64 -10.66 -15.66 4.10
C THR A 64 -9.38 -14.89 4.42
N LEU A 65 -8.24 -15.36 3.92
CA LEU A 65 -6.98 -14.62 3.96
C LEU A 65 -7.14 -13.29 3.19
N LEU A 66 -6.71 -12.18 3.81
CA LEU A 66 -6.69 -10.89 3.14
C LEU A 66 -5.52 -10.81 2.16
N GLU A 67 -5.82 -10.68 0.87
CA GLU A 67 -4.79 -10.49 -0.17
C GLU A 67 -4.18 -9.07 -0.14
N ARG A 68 -4.94 -8.08 0.34
CA ARG A 68 -4.58 -6.65 0.23
C ARG A 68 -5.06 -5.84 1.43
N GLU A 69 -4.25 -4.84 1.82
CA GLU A 69 -4.62 -3.79 2.78
C GLU A 69 -5.63 -2.80 2.17
N THR A 70 -6.91 -3.18 2.11
CA THR A 70 -8.00 -2.24 1.79
C THR A 70 -8.76 -1.83 3.05
N SER A 71 -9.33 -0.62 3.04
CA SER A 71 -10.10 -0.13 4.20
C SER A 71 -11.29 -1.03 4.52
N SER A 72 -12.02 -1.49 3.50
CA SER A 72 -13.24 -2.26 3.67
C SER A 72 -12.98 -3.68 4.19
N ALA A 73 -11.92 -4.33 3.73
CA ALA A 73 -11.64 -5.72 4.12
C ALA A 73 -11.08 -5.83 5.54
N LEU A 74 -10.26 -4.86 5.98
CA LEU A 74 -9.75 -4.79 7.35
C LEU A 74 -10.85 -4.50 8.38
N SER A 75 -11.72 -3.53 8.12
CA SER A 75 -12.88 -3.27 8.99
C SER A 75 -13.79 -4.50 9.05
N LYS A 76 -14.15 -5.07 7.89
CA LYS A 76 -15.02 -6.25 7.84
C LYS A 76 -14.43 -7.45 8.61
N LEU A 77 -13.11 -7.68 8.56
CA LEU A 77 -12.47 -8.76 9.32
C LEU A 77 -12.67 -8.59 10.84
N ALA A 78 -12.54 -7.36 11.35
CA ALA A 78 -12.82 -7.05 12.75
C ALA A 78 -14.31 -7.21 13.07
N ASP A 79 -15.18 -6.61 12.26
CA ASP A 79 -16.63 -6.58 12.46
C ASP A 79 -17.26 -7.99 12.44
N ASP A 80 -16.94 -8.82 11.44
CA ASP A 80 -17.42 -10.20 11.31
C ASP A 80 -16.96 -11.05 12.51
N THR A 81 -15.71 -10.87 12.97
CA THR A 81 -15.17 -11.59 14.12
C THR A 81 -15.87 -11.20 15.42
N GLN A 82 -16.02 -9.88 15.67
CA GLN A 82 -16.77 -9.38 16.83
C GLN A 82 -18.21 -9.88 16.83
N GLN A 83 -18.89 -9.86 15.67
CA GLN A 83 -20.26 -10.35 15.55
C GLN A 83 -20.35 -11.84 15.88
N HIS A 84 -19.44 -12.67 15.40
CA HIS A 84 -19.44 -14.11 15.69
C HIS A 84 -19.07 -14.42 17.16
N VAL A 85 -18.12 -13.70 17.75
CA VAL A 85 -17.76 -13.83 19.17
C VAL A 85 -18.93 -13.40 20.08
N ALA A 86 -19.60 -12.30 19.76
CA ALA A 86 -20.81 -11.86 20.47
C ALA A 86 -21.95 -12.87 20.35
N SER A 87 -22.16 -13.46 19.16
CA SER A 87 -23.17 -14.50 18.95
C SER A 87 -22.88 -15.77 19.74
N LEU A 88 -21.61 -16.21 19.78
CA LEU A 88 -21.18 -17.36 20.60
C LEU A 88 -21.38 -17.08 22.10
N LYS A 89 -21.03 -15.88 22.56
CA LYS A 89 -21.22 -15.45 23.96
C LYS A 89 -22.70 -15.48 24.36
N ALA A 90 -23.61 -15.03 23.49
CA ALA A 90 -25.06 -15.12 23.70
C ALA A 90 -25.57 -16.58 23.75
N LEU A 91 -24.91 -17.50 23.03
CA LEU A 91 -25.18 -18.94 23.09
C LEU A 91 -24.49 -19.65 24.28
N GLY A 92 -23.82 -18.91 25.17
CA GLY A 92 -23.12 -19.46 26.34
C GLY A 92 -21.74 -20.04 26.06
N VAL A 93 -21.16 -19.79 24.88
CA VAL A 93 -19.83 -20.27 24.48
C VAL A 93 -18.82 -19.13 24.49
N SER A 94 -17.72 -19.33 25.21
CA SER A 94 -16.54 -18.46 25.13
C SER A 94 -15.46 -19.10 24.25
N VAL A 95 -14.78 -18.29 23.45
CA VAL A 95 -13.56 -18.67 22.73
C VAL A 95 -12.41 -17.86 23.33
N GLY A 96 -11.29 -18.51 23.63
CA GLY A 96 -10.13 -17.84 24.23
C GLY A 96 -9.64 -16.68 23.36
N PRO A 97 -9.42 -15.47 23.91
CA PRO A 97 -8.97 -14.31 23.13
C PRO A 97 -7.64 -14.56 22.44
N GLU A 98 -6.76 -15.38 23.03
CA GLU A 98 -5.45 -15.74 22.47
C GLU A 98 -5.59 -16.52 21.15
N MET A 99 -6.54 -17.47 21.11
CA MET A 99 -6.87 -18.20 19.88
C MET A 99 -7.45 -17.26 18.82
N LEU A 100 -8.32 -16.33 19.21
CA LEU A 100 -8.93 -15.36 18.28
C LEU A 100 -7.87 -14.41 17.69
N VAL A 101 -6.90 -13.94 18.47
CA VAL A 101 -5.81 -13.10 17.96
C VAL A 101 -4.91 -13.89 17.01
N HIS A 102 -4.42 -15.06 17.40
CA HIS A 102 -3.61 -15.93 16.52
C HIS A 102 -4.34 -16.28 15.21
N MET A 103 -5.65 -16.51 15.29
CA MET A 103 -6.47 -16.71 14.10
C MET A 103 -6.54 -15.46 13.22
N LEU A 104 -6.76 -14.27 13.79
CA LEU A 104 -6.77 -13.00 13.04
C LEU A 104 -5.42 -12.73 12.37
N GLU A 105 -4.31 -12.91 13.08
CA GLU A 105 -2.93 -12.82 12.55
C GLU A 105 -2.74 -13.69 11.31
N SER A 106 -3.22 -14.94 11.36
CA SER A 106 -3.16 -15.88 10.22
C SER A 106 -3.95 -15.42 8.98
N LYS A 107 -4.87 -14.44 9.11
CA LYS A 107 -5.65 -13.87 8.00
C LYS A 107 -5.09 -12.55 7.48
N LEU A 108 -4.04 -12.00 8.09
CA LEU A 108 -3.45 -10.72 7.66
C LEU A 108 -2.47 -10.88 6.49
N PRO A 109 -2.36 -9.87 5.60
CA PRO A 109 -1.26 -9.79 4.66
C PRO A 109 0.06 -9.63 5.42
N ARG A 110 1.17 -10.22 4.93
CA ARG A 110 2.49 -10.15 5.61
C ARG A 110 2.91 -8.74 6.03
N ILE A 111 2.72 -7.75 5.15
CA ILE A 111 3.08 -6.34 5.40
C ILE A 111 2.24 -5.72 6.52
N THR A 112 1.04 -6.24 6.77
CA THR A 112 0.17 -5.83 7.89
C THR A 112 0.57 -6.54 9.17
N LEU A 113 0.84 -7.84 9.09
CA LEU A 113 1.35 -8.63 10.21
C LEU A 113 2.67 -8.04 10.74
N GLU A 114 3.63 -7.73 9.85
CA GLU A 114 4.88 -7.05 10.23
C GLU A 114 4.64 -5.72 10.98
N LYS A 115 3.57 -4.97 10.67
CA LYS A 115 3.22 -3.73 11.40
C LYS A 115 2.56 -4.02 12.74
N TRP A 116 1.81 -5.11 12.85
CA TRP A 116 1.20 -5.57 14.09
C TRP A 116 2.28 -6.02 15.08
N GLU A 117 3.19 -6.90 14.66
CA GLU A 117 4.34 -7.36 15.44
C GLU A 117 5.17 -6.19 15.99
N LEU A 118 5.38 -5.14 15.19
CA LEU A 118 6.09 -3.92 15.62
C LEU A 118 5.35 -3.07 16.66
N THR A 119 4.11 -3.41 17.03
CA THR A 119 3.37 -2.78 18.14
C THR A 119 3.38 -3.62 19.43
N LEU A 120 3.94 -4.83 19.39
CA LEU A 120 3.93 -5.76 20.51
C LEU A 120 5.22 -5.70 21.34
N GLU A 121 5.09 -6.01 22.63
CA GLU A 121 6.22 -6.25 23.52
C GLU A 121 6.64 -7.72 23.46
N ARG A 122 7.93 -7.99 23.71
CA ARG A 122 8.57 -9.30 23.46
C ARG A 122 7.92 -10.50 24.17
N ASP A 123 7.51 -10.31 25.42
CA ASP A 123 7.13 -11.39 26.34
C ASP A 123 5.64 -11.29 26.79
N GLU A 124 4.86 -10.38 26.19
CA GLU A 124 3.43 -10.20 26.48
C GLU A 124 2.56 -10.64 25.31
N PHE A 125 1.53 -11.45 25.56
CA PHE A 125 0.56 -11.83 24.53
C PHE A 125 -0.50 -10.71 24.34
N PRO A 126 -0.76 -10.23 23.11
CA PRO A 126 -1.69 -9.14 22.85
C PRO A 126 -3.14 -9.44 23.22
N LYS A 127 -3.89 -8.41 23.64
CA LYS A 127 -5.33 -8.54 23.88
C LYS A 127 -6.09 -8.47 22.56
N LEU A 128 -7.23 -9.15 22.53
CA LEU A 128 -8.13 -9.14 21.37
C LEU A 128 -8.65 -7.75 21.03
N ASP A 129 -8.87 -6.88 22.03
CA ASP A 129 -9.31 -5.50 21.82
C ASP A 129 -8.21 -4.64 21.15
N ASP A 130 -6.93 -4.88 21.48
CA ASP A 130 -5.79 -4.18 20.87
C ASP A 130 -5.66 -4.58 19.38
N MET A 131 -5.91 -5.86 19.05
CA MET A 131 -5.98 -6.34 17.67
C MET A 131 -7.12 -5.64 16.90
N TYR A 132 -8.34 -5.56 17.45
CA TYR A 132 -9.44 -4.86 16.77
C TYR A 132 -9.10 -3.38 16.52
N GLU A 133 -8.57 -2.69 17.52
CA GLU A 133 -8.17 -1.29 17.42
C GLU A 133 -7.04 -1.09 16.38
N PHE A 134 -6.09 -2.03 16.28
CA PHE A 134 -5.08 -2.05 15.21
C PHE A 134 -5.70 -2.23 13.81
N LEU A 135 -6.68 -3.14 13.65
CA LEU A 135 -7.38 -3.35 12.38
C LEU A 135 -8.12 -2.08 11.93
N TYR A 136 -8.86 -1.42 12.83
CA TYR A 136 -9.57 -0.18 12.54
C TYR A 136 -8.61 0.98 12.23
N LYS A 137 -7.55 1.17 13.02
CA LYS A 137 -6.48 2.16 12.72
C LYS A 137 -5.87 1.92 11.34
N THR A 138 -5.55 0.67 11.01
CA THR A 138 -4.96 0.31 9.73
C THR A 138 -5.94 0.53 8.57
N ALA A 139 -7.22 0.22 8.75
CA ALA A 139 -8.28 0.51 7.79
C ALA A 139 -8.41 2.02 7.49
N VAL A 140 -8.43 2.88 8.52
CA VAL A 140 -8.45 4.35 8.36
C VAL A 140 -7.22 4.85 7.59
N CYS A 141 -6.04 4.29 7.87
CA CYS A 141 -4.82 4.58 7.11
C CYS A 141 -4.89 4.10 5.65
N ALA A 142 -5.51 2.94 5.38
CA ALA A 142 -5.75 2.45 4.03
C ALA A 142 -6.70 3.38 3.26
N SER A 143 -7.82 3.79 3.87
CA SER A 143 -8.80 4.72 3.28
C SER A 143 -8.19 6.04 2.83
N LYS A 144 -7.29 6.62 3.65
CA LYS A 144 -6.54 7.83 3.29
C LYS A 144 -5.66 7.62 2.06
N ARG A 145 -4.97 6.48 1.96
CA ARG A 145 -4.13 6.11 0.80
C ARG A 145 -4.96 5.85 -0.46
N GLU A 146 -6.11 5.20 -0.33
CA GLU A 146 -7.06 4.94 -1.42
C GLU A 146 -7.60 6.27 -2.00
N ARG A 147 -8.10 7.16 -1.13
CA ARG A 147 -8.57 8.50 -1.53
C ARG A 147 -7.49 9.30 -2.23
N SER A 148 -6.26 9.34 -1.71
CA SER A 148 -5.14 10.04 -2.35
C SER A 148 -4.88 9.57 -3.79
N LYS A 149 -4.94 8.25 -4.04
CA LYS A 149 -4.79 7.69 -5.39
C LYS A 149 -5.93 8.09 -6.32
N VAL A 150 -7.18 8.06 -5.84
CA VAL A 150 -8.34 8.51 -6.63
C VAL A 150 -8.18 9.99 -7.01
N THR A 151 -7.84 10.86 -6.06
CA THR A 151 -7.64 12.28 -6.35
C THR A 151 -6.42 12.54 -7.25
N GLU A 152 -5.39 11.69 -7.26
CA GLU A 152 -4.29 11.77 -8.25
C GLU A 152 -4.76 11.36 -9.66
N ILE A 153 -5.54 10.27 -9.79
CA ILE A 153 -6.08 9.79 -11.07
C ILE A 153 -7.09 10.80 -11.67
N GLU A 154 -7.91 11.44 -10.84
CA GLU A 154 -8.83 12.51 -11.28
C GLU A 154 -8.08 13.76 -11.75
N ARG A 155 -7.00 14.14 -11.04
CA ARG A 155 -6.15 15.28 -11.42
C ARG A 155 -5.36 15.06 -12.71
N ASP A 156 -5.07 13.81 -13.08
CA ASP A 156 -4.40 13.46 -14.34
C ASP A 156 -5.37 13.39 -15.54
N LYS A 157 -6.68 13.36 -15.28
CA LYS A 157 -7.75 13.32 -16.31
C LYS A 157 -8.41 14.67 -16.59
N GLY A 158 -8.05 15.73 -15.86
CA GLY A 158 -8.69 17.06 -15.95
C GLY A 158 -7.72 18.20 -16.29
N GLU A 159 -7.43 18.36 -17.58
CA GLU A 159 -6.83 19.54 -18.25
C GLU A 159 -5.43 20.07 -17.81
N PRO A 160 -4.69 20.75 -18.72
CA PRO A 160 -3.30 21.14 -18.49
C PRO A 160 -3.17 22.35 -17.55
N SER A 161 -2.83 22.11 -16.28
CA SER A 161 -2.76 23.15 -15.25
C SER A 161 -1.72 24.26 -15.51
N ALA A 162 -2.22 25.46 -15.80
CA ALA A 162 -1.42 26.68 -15.87
C ALA A 162 -1.10 27.24 -14.46
N LYS A 163 0.20 27.43 -14.21
CA LYS A 163 0.81 27.98 -12.97
C LYS A 163 0.00 29.08 -12.27
N ARG A 164 -0.20 28.97 -10.94
CA ARG A 164 -0.20 30.14 -10.03
C ARG A 164 0.59 29.86 -8.74
N LYS A 165 1.34 30.88 -8.29
CA LYS A 165 1.87 31.07 -6.92
C LYS A 165 0.77 31.80 -6.09
N CYS A 166 0.85 32.08 -4.78
CA CYS A 166 2.00 32.32 -3.89
C CYS A 166 1.55 32.39 -2.41
N CYS A 167 2.47 32.17 -1.44
CA CYS A 167 2.52 32.62 -0.02
C CYS A 167 1.25 32.49 0.89
N ALA A 168 1.31 32.38 2.22
CA ALA A 168 2.34 32.68 3.24
C ALA A 168 2.11 31.77 4.49
N THR A 169 2.80 31.77 5.65
CA THR A 169 4.02 32.44 6.18
C THR A 169 4.56 31.64 7.40
N ASN A 170 5.82 31.86 7.81
CA ASN A 170 6.38 31.73 9.19
C ASN A 170 6.34 30.37 9.95
N ARG A 171 7.33 29.98 10.77
CA ARG A 171 8.80 30.25 10.85
C ARG A 171 9.39 29.35 11.97
N ALA A 172 10.39 28.49 11.70
CA ALA A 172 11.40 28.03 12.68
C ALA A 172 12.47 27.16 11.98
N PHE A 173 13.69 27.13 12.52
CA PHE A 173 14.89 26.54 11.90
C PHE A 173 15.07 25.04 12.18
N ILE A 174 15.30 24.23 11.13
CA ILE A 174 16.33 23.17 11.10
C ILE A 174 17.01 23.18 9.71
N LEU A 175 18.33 22.93 9.70
CA LEU A 175 19.30 23.04 8.60
C LEU A 175 18.80 22.64 7.19
N ASN A 176 18.69 23.63 6.30
CA ASN A 176 18.20 23.45 4.93
C ASN A 176 19.32 23.03 3.94
N ALA A 177 19.64 21.74 3.88
CA ALA A 177 20.47 21.16 2.82
C ALA A 177 19.64 20.62 1.63
N SER A 178 18.59 21.36 1.23
CA SER A 178 17.83 21.02 0.02
C SER A 178 18.73 21.14 -1.22
N ARG A 179 19.01 20.00 -1.88
CA ARG A 179 19.81 19.93 -3.11
C ARG A 179 19.03 20.54 -4.29
N ASN A 180 18.97 21.86 -4.33
CA ASN A 180 18.51 22.62 -5.48
C ASN A 180 19.43 22.35 -6.68
N CYS A 181 18.91 22.51 -7.90
CA CYS A 181 19.70 22.31 -9.12
C CYS A 181 20.95 23.20 -9.09
N LEU A 182 22.12 22.59 -9.28
CA LEU A 182 23.42 23.24 -9.17
C LEU A 182 23.54 24.48 -10.09
N ALA A 183 22.95 24.43 -11.28
CA ALA A 183 23.06 25.50 -12.28
C ALA A 183 22.00 26.62 -12.15
N CYS A 184 20.83 26.34 -11.55
CA CYS A 184 19.79 27.37 -11.40
C CYS A 184 19.59 27.85 -9.96
N LYS A 185 19.94 27.04 -8.96
CA LYS A 185 19.74 27.23 -7.50
C LYS A 185 18.29 27.50 -7.04
N ILE A 186 17.33 27.63 -7.96
CA ILE A 186 15.93 28.03 -7.72
C ILE A 186 14.97 26.83 -7.55
N LYS A 187 15.18 25.73 -8.28
CA LYS A 187 14.29 24.54 -8.26
C LYS A 187 15.10 23.26 -8.09
N ARG A 188 14.49 22.23 -7.50
CA ARG A 188 15.04 20.86 -7.51
C ARG A 188 14.73 20.21 -8.86
N HIS A 189 15.76 19.97 -9.67
CA HIS A 189 15.70 19.09 -10.84
C HIS A 189 17.13 18.68 -11.24
N PRO A 190 17.31 17.58 -11.98
CA PRO A 190 18.59 17.21 -12.58
C PRO A 190 19.13 18.28 -13.53
N LEU A 191 20.45 18.28 -13.75
CA LEU A 191 21.12 19.24 -14.65
C LEU A 191 20.69 19.09 -16.11
N TYR A 192 20.40 17.86 -16.58
CA TYR A 192 19.91 17.63 -17.95
C TYR A 192 18.51 18.22 -18.21
N LEU A 193 17.75 18.56 -17.16
CA LEU A 193 16.46 19.27 -17.23
C LEU A 193 16.59 20.77 -16.92
N CYS A 194 17.81 21.30 -16.78
CA CYS A 194 18.00 22.71 -16.42
C CYS A 194 18.09 23.63 -17.64
N ASP A 195 17.10 24.50 -17.84
CA ASP A 195 17.11 25.48 -18.94
C ASP A 195 18.28 26.47 -18.87
N LYS A 196 18.72 26.87 -17.66
CA LYS A 196 19.93 27.70 -17.51
C LYS A 196 21.18 26.96 -17.98
N PHE A 197 21.30 25.66 -17.70
CA PHE A 197 22.42 24.83 -18.16
C PHE A 197 22.37 24.57 -19.67
N LYS A 198 21.18 24.27 -20.22
CA LYS A 198 20.96 24.11 -21.66
C LYS A 198 21.29 25.39 -22.45
N ARG A 199 21.03 26.59 -21.89
CA ARG A 199 21.38 27.87 -22.51
C ARG A 199 22.87 28.24 -22.47
N LEU A 200 23.71 27.53 -21.71
CA LEU A 200 25.16 27.70 -21.80
C LEU A 200 25.70 27.04 -23.08
N SER A 201 26.76 27.61 -23.66
CA SER A 201 27.53 26.95 -24.70
C SER A 201 28.19 25.68 -24.16
N VAL A 202 28.40 24.68 -25.02
CA VAL A 202 28.97 23.38 -24.64
C VAL A 202 30.30 23.50 -23.84
N PRO A 203 31.30 24.33 -24.20
CA PRO A 203 32.51 24.47 -23.37
C PRO A 203 32.19 24.96 -21.95
N LYS A 204 31.30 25.96 -21.80
CA LYS A 204 30.86 26.44 -20.48
C LYS A 204 30.09 25.38 -19.68
N ARG A 205 29.38 24.45 -20.35
CA ARG A 205 28.75 23.29 -19.67
C ARG A 205 29.80 22.31 -19.13
N ILE A 206 30.89 22.07 -19.86
CA ILE A 206 31.99 21.18 -19.43
C ILE A 206 32.73 21.79 -18.24
N GLU A 207 33.08 23.08 -18.28
CA GLU A 207 33.67 23.80 -17.16
C GLU A 207 32.77 23.76 -15.91
N PHE A 208 31.47 23.99 -16.09
CA PHE A 208 30.50 23.92 -15.00
C PHE A 208 30.46 22.52 -14.35
N VAL A 209 30.47 21.45 -15.15
CA VAL A 209 30.49 20.07 -14.66
C VAL A 209 31.79 19.75 -13.91
N LYS A 210 32.94 20.20 -14.43
CA LYS A 210 34.26 20.07 -13.79
C LYS A 210 34.30 20.78 -12.43
N GLY A 211 33.83 22.03 -12.37
CA GLY A 211 33.76 22.82 -11.14
C GLY A 211 32.77 22.27 -10.11
N ALA A 212 31.61 21.75 -10.56
CA ALA A 212 30.58 21.18 -9.69
C ALA A 212 30.89 19.76 -9.18
N LYS A 213 31.99 19.13 -9.64
CA LYS A 213 32.39 17.75 -9.29
C LYS A 213 31.24 16.73 -9.45
N VAL A 214 30.51 16.83 -10.56
CA VAL A 214 29.45 15.87 -10.95
C VAL A 214 29.91 15.03 -12.14
N CYS A 215 29.31 13.85 -12.30
CA CYS A 215 29.67 12.93 -13.37
C CYS A 215 29.34 13.50 -14.75
N TYR A 216 30.30 13.46 -15.68
CA TYR A 216 30.12 13.85 -17.08
C TYR A 216 29.03 13.08 -17.84
N ASN A 217 28.64 11.89 -17.35
CA ASN A 217 27.65 11.05 -18.00
C ASN A 217 26.21 11.30 -17.50
N CYS A 218 25.95 11.15 -16.20
CA CYS A 218 24.60 11.34 -15.64
C CYS A 218 24.31 12.77 -15.13
N LEU A 219 25.30 13.67 -15.11
CA LEU A 219 25.22 15.03 -14.57
C LEU A 219 24.69 15.10 -13.12
N ARG A 220 25.00 14.08 -12.33
CA ARG A 220 24.69 13.95 -10.89
C ARG A 220 25.97 13.61 -10.11
N SER A 221 25.96 13.81 -8.80
CA SER A 221 27.03 13.35 -7.91
C SER A 221 26.73 11.91 -7.47
N HIS A 222 27.67 11.01 -7.74
CA HIS A 222 27.79 9.67 -7.14
C HIS A 222 29.26 9.51 -6.78
N ARG A 223 29.57 8.98 -5.59
CA ARG A 223 30.95 8.91 -5.10
C ARG A 223 31.56 7.51 -5.25
N ASP A 224 30.77 6.46 -5.04
CA ASP A 224 31.30 5.09 -4.87
C ASP A 224 30.60 4.03 -5.75
N THR A 225 29.83 4.47 -6.76
CA THR A 225 29.12 3.57 -7.70
C THR A 225 29.49 3.84 -9.16
N PRO A 226 29.64 2.82 -10.02
CA PRO A 226 29.89 3.01 -11.44
C PRO A 226 28.68 3.61 -12.13
N CYS A 227 28.89 4.62 -12.99
CA CYS A 227 27.80 5.29 -13.68
C CYS A 227 27.12 4.37 -14.71
N LYS A 228 25.87 3.98 -14.43
CA LYS A 228 25.00 3.15 -15.29
C LYS A 228 24.20 3.93 -16.35
N PHE A 229 24.49 5.21 -16.55
CA PHE A 229 23.77 6.03 -17.55
C PHE A 229 24.26 5.73 -18.98
N SER A 230 23.38 5.88 -19.97
CA SER A 230 23.68 5.59 -21.38
C SER A 230 24.82 6.45 -21.93
N ASN A 231 25.58 5.91 -22.87
CA ASN A 231 26.65 6.65 -23.55
C ASN A 231 26.09 7.79 -24.43
N CYS A 232 26.98 8.68 -24.88
CA CYS A 232 26.63 9.77 -25.79
C CYS A 232 26.04 9.22 -27.09
N THR A 233 24.82 9.62 -27.42
CA THR A 233 24.10 9.16 -28.63
C THR A 233 24.77 9.56 -29.95
N ILE A 234 25.68 10.54 -29.95
CA ILE A 234 26.35 11.05 -31.16
C ILE A 234 27.69 10.32 -31.43
N CYS A 235 28.44 9.94 -30.38
CA CYS A 235 29.80 9.39 -30.53
C CYS A 235 30.09 8.15 -29.67
N GLN A 236 29.09 7.61 -28.98
CA GLN A 236 29.13 6.41 -28.15
C GLN A 236 30.17 6.38 -26.99
N LYS A 237 30.85 7.50 -26.73
CA LYS A 237 31.75 7.69 -25.56
C LYS A 237 30.96 7.96 -24.27
N ARG A 238 31.59 7.73 -23.11
CA ARG A 238 30.97 7.80 -21.76
C ARG A 238 30.76 9.24 -21.25
N HIS A 239 29.91 10.01 -21.94
CA HIS A 239 29.48 11.35 -21.50
C HIS A 239 28.04 11.67 -21.94
N ASN A 240 27.43 12.65 -21.29
CA ASN A 240 26.09 13.10 -21.63
C ASN A 240 26.06 13.80 -22.99
N THR A 241 25.07 13.54 -23.85
CA THR A 241 24.94 14.21 -25.15
C THR A 241 24.90 15.75 -25.04
N LEU A 242 24.44 16.33 -23.92
CA LEU A 242 24.50 17.78 -23.67
C LEU A 242 25.92 18.36 -23.53
N LEU A 243 26.95 17.52 -23.39
CA LEU A 243 28.37 17.88 -23.33
C LEU A 243 29.13 17.54 -24.62
N HIS A 244 28.47 17.05 -25.66
CA HIS A 244 29.14 16.65 -26.88
C HIS A 244 29.67 17.87 -27.65
N LEU A 245 30.97 17.88 -27.94
CA LEU A 245 31.64 18.81 -28.83
C LEU A 245 31.98 18.09 -30.14
N GLU A 246 31.41 18.57 -31.24
CA GLU A 246 31.59 18.00 -32.59
C GLU A 246 33.08 18.00 -33.02
N ASN A 247 33.82 19.04 -32.62
CA ASN A 247 35.26 19.18 -32.87
C ASN A 247 36.17 18.20 -32.09
N TYR A 248 35.64 17.27 -31.29
CA TYR A 248 36.47 16.23 -30.64
C TYR A 248 36.71 14.99 -31.51
N ALA A 249 36.22 14.98 -32.76
CA ALA A 249 36.50 13.93 -33.74
C ALA A 249 37.89 14.04 -34.39
N THR A 250 38.55 15.20 -34.33
CA THR A 250 39.79 15.51 -35.09
C THR A 250 40.99 15.92 -34.23
N ALA A 251 41.03 15.51 -32.95
CA ALA A 251 42.13 15.82 -32.02
C ALA A 251 42.77 14.57 -31.38
N SER A 252 42.80 13.44 -32.10
CA SER A 252 43.40 12.18 -31.62
C SER A 252 44.06 11.35 -32.74
N LYS A 253 44.82 12.00 -33.63
CA LYS A 253 45.74 11.36 -34.57
C LYS A 253 47.07 12.15 -34.72
N THR A 254 47.69 12.42 -33.58
CA THR A 254 49.08 12.87 -33.41
C THR A 254 49.42 12.55 -31.95
N SER A 255 50.43 11.77 -31.60
CA SER A 255 51.72 11.53 -32.26
C SER A 255 52.35 10.21 -31.78
N ALA A 256 53.02 9.46 -32.67
CA ALA A 256 53.99 8.40 -32.30
C ALA A 256 54.83 7.92 -33.49
N THR A 257 55.55 8.82 -34.17
CA THR A 257 56.63 8.40 -35.08
C THR A 257 57.88 9.19 -34.76
N LYS A 258 58.86 8.52 -34.13
CA LYS A 258 60.20 9.08 -33.88
C LYS A 258 60.98 9.15 -35.20
N PRO A 259 61.90 10.11 -35.37
CA PRO A 259 62.71 10.20 -36.59
C PRO A 259 63.91 9.24 -36.58
N SER A 260 64.14 8.63 -37.74
CA SER A 260 65.42 8.23 -38.36
C SER A 260 66.42 7.36 -37.58
N MET A 261 66.75 6.19 -38.15
CA MET A 261 68.11 5.93 -38.70
C MET A 261 68.04 5.01 -39.93
N THR A 262 68.94 5.27 -40.90
CA THR A 262 69.33 4.38 -42.01
C THR A 262 70.24 3.24 -41.46
N LYS A 263 70.59 2.13 -42.13
CA LYS A 263 70.76 1.77 -43.56
C LYS A 263 70.67 0.20 -43.70
N PRO A 264 71.23 -0.50 -44.72
CA PRO A 264 70.55 -1.10 -45.88
C PRO A 264 70.39 -2.64 -45.92
N GLU A 265 69.58 -3.10 -46.89
CA GLU A 265 69.84 -4.20 -47.85
C GLU A 265 70.35 -5.59 -47.40
N ALA A 266 69.52 -6.62 -47.66
CA ALA A 266 69.96 -7.92 -48.15
C ALA A 266 68.82 -8.59 -48.95
N ALA A 267 69.15 -9.26 -50.05
CA ALA A 267 68.21 -10.05 -50.85
C ALA A 267 68.39 -11.56 -50.56
N GLN A 268 67.37 -12.37 -50.91
CA GLN A 268 67.43 -13.70 -51.56
C GLN A 268 66.32 -14.65 -51.09
N THR A 269 65.70 -15.34 -52.07
CA THR A 269 65.15 -16.72 -52.06
C THR A 269 64.10 -17.10 -51.00
N GLU A 270 63.08 -17.91 -51.31
CA GLU A 270 62.83 -18.82 -52.46
C GLU A 270 61.50 -18.53 -53.18
#